data_AF-A0A7C4IC76-F1
#
_entry.id   AF-A0A7C4IC76-F1
#
_cell.length_a   1.000
_cell.length_b   1.000
_cell.length_c   1.000
_cell.angle_alpha   90.00
_cell.angle_beta   90.00
_cell.angle_gamma   90.00
#
_symmetry.space_group_name_H-M   'P 1'
#
loop_
_entity.id
_entity.type
_entity.pdbx_description
1 polymer ?
#
loop_
_entity_poly.entity_id
_entity_poly.type
_entity_poly.pdbx_seq_one_letter_code
_entity_poly.pdbx_strand_id
1 'polypeptide(L)'
;TIPIAAGQNEGHRFRHRELLVHQAVDFLQPNVLNGGGYTECAKVAAMAQAFNVSIANGGAWPHHNMHLQAGMANGTSRRQKRIQPPRRNERAASVSSSGTVRSDW
;
A
#
# COMPACT_ATOMS: atom_id res chain seq x y z
N THR A 1 3.72 -13.27 4.19
CA THR A 1 3.99 -12.33 3.08
C THR A 1 4.48 -11.01 3.65
N ILE A 2 5.51 -10.40 3.04
CA ILE A 2 6.16 -9.17 3.53
C ILE A 2 5.40 -7.96 2.96
N PRO A 3 5.02 -6.95 3.78
CA PRO A 3 4.33 -5.76 3.29
C PRO A 3 5.27 -4.88 2.46
N ILE A 4 4.79 -4.41 1.30
CA ILE A 4 5.57 -3.58 0.38
C ILE A 4 5.09 -2.13 0.45
N ALA A 5 6.03 -1.21 0.65
CA ALA A 5 5.78 0.23 0.59
C ALA A 5 6.60 0.85 -0.55
N ALA A 6 5.97 1.68 -1.38
CA ALA A 6 6.65 2.41 -2.46
C ALA A 6 5.89 3.69 -2.84
N GLY A 7 6.50 4.56 -3.66
CA GLY A 7 5.90 5.81 -4.15
C GLY A 7 6.66 7.09 -3.80
N GLN A 8 7.71 7.02 -2.96
CA GLN A 8 8.50 8.18 -2.51
C GLN A 8 9.05 9.05 -3.64
N ASN A 9 9.43 8.42 -4.76
CA ASN A 9 10.05 9.07 -5.91
C ASN A 9 9.19 8.97 -7.17
N GLU A 10 7.95 8.50 -7.05
CA GLU A 10 7.00 8.45 -8.16
C GLU A 10 6.45 9.86 -8.41
N GLY A 11 7.18 10.69 -9.15
CA GLY A 11 6.92 12.15 -9.19
C GLY A 11 5.49 12.59 -9.55
N HIS A 12 4.75 11.84 -10.38
CA HIS A 12 3.38 12.22 -10.75
C HIS A 12 2.33 11.18 -10.34
N ARG A 13 1.09 11.67 -10.17
CA ARG A 13 -0.08 10.85 -9.81
C ARG A 13 -0.35 9.66 -10.73
N PHE A 14 0.07 9.74 -11.99
CA PHE A 14 -0.08 8.66 -12.97
C PHE A 14 0.74 7.43 -12.61
N ARG A 15 1.96 7.61 -12.10
CA ARG A 15 2.81 6.50 -11.66
C ARG A 15 2.27 5.84 -10.40
N HIS A 16 1.79 6.66 -9.47
CA HIS A 16 1.08 6.17 -8.28
C HIS A 16 -0.18 5.36 -8.65
N ARG A 17 -0.91 5.80 -9.69
CA ARG A 17 -2.06 5.05 -10.22
C ARG A 17 -1.65 3.68 -10.74
N GLU A 18 -0.53 3.56 -11.45
CA GLU A 18 -0.03 2.25 -11.93
C GLU A 18 0.23 1.29 -10.76
N LEU A 19 0.90 1.75 -9.70
CA LEU A 19 1.14 0.95 -8.50
C LEU A 19 -0.14 0.44 -7.84
N LEU A 20 -1.17 1.30 -7.77
CA LEU A 20 -2.48 0.97 -7.20
C LEU A 20 -3.26 -0.01 -8.08
N VAL A 21 -3.28 0.22 -9.41
CA VAL A 21 -3.98 -0.64 -10.37
C VAL A 21 -3.37 -2.04 -10.40
N HIS A 22 -2.05 -2.16 -10.31
CA HIS A 22 -1.37 -3.45 -10.26
C HIS A 22 -1.37 -4.11 -8.86
N GLN A 23 -1.95 -3.46 -7.84
CA GLN A 23 -1.91 -3.91 -6.44
C GLN A 23 -0.49 -4.27 -5.98
N ALA A 24 0.50 -3.51 -6.47
CA ALA A 24 1.92 -3.77 -6.25
C ALA A 24 2.42 -3.30 -4.87
N VAL A 25 1.63 -2.47 -4.20
CA VAL A 25 1.97 -1.85 -2.91
C VAL A 25 0.88 -2.06 -1.87
N ASP A 26 1.29 -2.29 -0.63
CA ASP A 26 0.41 -2.35 0.54
C ASP A 26 0.28 -0.96 1.20
N PHE A 27 1.35 -0.16 1.14
CA PHE A 27 1.39 1.21 1.62
C PHE A 27 1.94 2.13 0.54
N LEU A 28 1.22 3.22 0.27
CA LEU A 28 1.64 4.21 -0.69
C LEU A 28 2.43 5.31 0.03
N GLN A 29 3.55 5.76 -0.52
CA GLN A 29 4.39 6.79 0.11
C GLN A 29 4.42 8.09 -0.70
N PRO A 30 3.31 8.85 -0.76
CA PRO A 30 3.28 10.11 -1.48
C PRO A 30 4.20 11.14 -0.80
N ASN A 31 5.06 11.77 -1.60
CA ASN A 31 6.00 12.78 -1.14
C ASN A 31 5.63 14.15 -1.70
N VAL A 32 5.38 15.12 -0.84
CA VAL A 32 4.93 16.47 -1.22
C VAL A 32 5.93 17.19 -2.12
N LEU A 33 7.23 17.03 -1.88
CA LEU A 33 8.27 17.72 -2.64
C LEU A 33 8.54 17.08 -4.00
N ASN A 34 8.44 15.75 -4.08
CA ASN A 34 8.66 15.04 -5.34
C ASN A 34 7.37 14.93 -6.18
N GLY A 35 6.21 14.98 -5.52
CA GLY A 35 4.88 14.69 -6.07
C GLY A 35 4.16 15.88 -6.73
N GLY A 36 4.81 17.04 -6.82
CA GLY A 36 4.20 18.27 -7.35
C GLY A 36 3.40 19.09 -6.33
N GLY A 37 3.70 18.96 -5.03
CA GLY A 37 3.12 19.76 -3.95
C GLY A 37 1.91 19.12 -3.25
N TYR A 38 1.37 19.83 -2.25
CA TYR A 38 0.30 19.32 -1.39
C TYR A 38 -0.97 19.00 -2.18
N THR A 39 -1.33 19.84 -3.15
CA THR A 39 -2.55 19.67 -3.96
C THR A 39 -2.52 18.39 -4.79
N GLU A 40 -1.39 18.08 -5.42
CA GLU A 40 -1.26 16.84 -6.20
C GLU A 40 -1.16 15.62 -5.29
N CYS A 41 -0.42 15.71 -4.19
CA CYS A 41 -0.31 14.62 -3.23
C CYS A 41 -1.64 14.31 -2.53
N ALA A 42 -2.51 15.30 -2.31
CA ALA A 42 -3.86 15.09 -1.80
C ALA A 42 -4.71 14.27 -2.79
N LYS A 43 -4.60 14.51 -4.10
CA LYS A 43 -5.26 13.69 -5.13
C LYS A 43 -4.74 12.26 -5.13
N VAL A 44 -3.43 12.07 -4.96
CA VAL A 44 -2.83 10.74 -4.83
C VAL A 44 -3.33 10.01 -3.58
N ALA A 45 -3.40 10.70 -2.44
CA ALA A 45 -3.92 10.14 -1.21
C ALA A 45 -5.42 9.78 -1.33
N ALA A 46 -6.23 10.62 -1.99
CA ALA A 46 -7.63 10.33 -2.28
C ALA A 46 -7.79 9.12 -3.23
N MET A 47 -6.93 8.98 -4.24
CA MET A 47 -6.89 7.76 -5.06
C MET A 47 -6.53 6.54 -4.20
N ALA A 48 -5.50 6.62 -3.37
CA ALA A 48 -5.12 5.53 -2.48
C ALA A 48 -6.29 5.12 -1.57
N GLN A 49 -7.06 6.08 -1.05
CA GLN A 49 -8.27 5.83 -0.29
C GLN A 49 -9.32 5.05 -1.09
N ALA A 50 -9.55 5.40 -2.37
CA ALA A 50 -10.48 4.69 -3.24
C ALA A 50 -10.06 3.23 -3.49
N PHE A 51 -8.76 2.95 -3.52
CA PHE A 51 -8.20 1.59 -3.61
C PHE A 51 -8.07 0.89 -2.24
N ASN A 52 -8.54 1.53 -1.16
CA ASN A 52 -8.45 1.04 0.21
C ASN A 52 -6.99 0.79 0.66
N VAL A 53 -6.06 1.63 0.16
CA VAL A 53 -4.62 1.63 0.47
C VAL A 53 -4.30 2.81 1.39
N SER A 54 -3.53 2.55 2.44
CA SER A 54 -3.08 3.56 3.39
C SER A 54 -1.85 4.30 2.88
N ILE A 55 -1.71 5.57 3.25
CA ILE A 55 -0.50 6.34 2.97
C ILE A 55 0.48 6.27 4.15
N ALA A 56 1.77 6.17 3.86
CA ALA A 56 2.85 6.08 4.83
C ALA A 56 3.98 7.05 4.49
N ASN A 57 4.81 7.39 5.50
CA ASN A 57 6.02 8.15 5.28
C ASN A 57 7.18 7.21 4.93
N GLY A 58 7.99 7.54 3.93
CA GLY A 58 9.17 6.75 3.57
C GLY A 58 10.50 7.33 4.05
N GLY A 59 10.49 8.26 5.01
CA GLY A 59 11.69 8.81 5.66
C GLY A 59 12.21 10.12 5.04
N ALA A 60 12.07 10.33 3.74
CA ALA A 60 12.40 11.61 3.12
C ALA A 60 11.37 12.70 3.49
N TRP A 61 11.85 13.91 3.80
CA TRP A 61 11.06 15.11 4.10
C TRP A 61 9.91 14.90 5.09
N PRO A 62 10.20 14.37 6.29
CA PRO A 62 9.18 13.85 7.19
C PRO A 62 8.18 14.91 7.62
N HIS A 63 8.60 16.13 7.90
CA HIS A 63 7.72 17.22 8.34
C HIS A 63 6.63 17.57 7.31
N HIS A 64 7.00 17.71 6.03
CA HIS A 64 6.05 18.02 4.97
C HIS A 64 5.06 16.88 4.74
N ASN A 65 5.57 15.65 4.73
CA ASN A 65 4.75 14.46 4.54
C ASN A 65 3.85 14.18 5.75
N MET A 66 4.28 14.55 6.96
CA MET A 66 3.45 14.48 8.17
C MET A 66 2.24 15.41 8.09
N HIS A 67 2.38 16.64 7.58
CA HIS A 67 1.24 17.54 7.38
C HIS A 67 0.21 16.96 6.42
N LEU A 68 0.67 16.36 5.31
CA LEU A 68 -0.21 15.66 4.37
C LEU A 68 -0.90 14.47 5.04
N GLN A 69 -0.15 13.64 5.78
CA GLN A 69 -0.68 12.46 6.46
C GLN A 69 -1.70 12.83 7.54
N ALA A 70 -1.45 13.89 8.31
CA ALA A 70 -2.38 14.38 9.32
C ALA A 70 -3.69 14.90 8.71
N GLY A 71 -3.64 15.47 7.49
CA GLY A 71 -4.81 16.00 6.81
C GLY A 71 -5.68 14.96 6.10
N MET A 72 -5.14 13.77 5.80
CA MET A 72 -5.84 12.76 4.99
C MET A 72 -6.42 11.63 5.85
N ALA A 73 -7.65 11.22 5.53
CA ALA A 73 -8.37 10.17 6.27
C ALA A 73 -7.68 8.78 6.23
N ASN A 74 -6.88 8.51 5.20
CA ASN A 74 -6.05 7.31 5.06
C ASN A 74 -4.58 7.52 5.51
N GLY A 75 -4.31 8.64 6.17
CA GLY A 75 -3.06 8.98 6.85
C GLY A 75 -2.68 8.00 7.95
N THR A 76 -1.39 7.89 8.21
CA THR A 76 -0.78 6.78 8.95
C THR A 76 -1.08 6.84 10.46
N SER A 77 -2.30 6.42 10.85
CA SER A 77 -2.59 5.89 12.20
C SER A 77 -3.85 5.03 12.26
N ARG A 78 -4.20 4.32 11.18
CA ARG A 78 -5.09 3.16 11.33
C ARG A 78 -4.49 1.98 10.59
N ARG A 79 -4.20 0.93 11.35
CA ARG A 79 -4.21 -0.44 10.81
C ARG A 79 -5.63 -0.66 10.26
N GLN A 80 -5.87 -0.22 9.03
CA GLN A 80 -7.03 -0.66 8.28
C GLN A 80 -6.79 -2.15 8.08
N LYS A 81 -7.38 -2.97 8.96
CA LYS A 81 -7.34 -4.42 8.81
C LYS A 81 -7.92 -4.72 7.44
N ARG A 82 -7.02 -5.06 6.52
CA ARG A 82 -7.31 -5.40 5.15
C ARG A 82 -8.25 -6.60 5.14
N ILE A 83 -9.56 -6.36 4.97
CA ILE A 83 -10.48 -7.37 4.43
C ILE A 83 -10.17 -7.42 2.95
N GLN A 84 -9.17 -8.19 2.54
CA GLN A 84 -8.89 -8.33 1.13
C GLN A 84 -8.54 -9.79 0.89
N PRO A 85 -9.20 -10.43 -0.09
CA PRO A 85 -8.99 -11.85 -0.34
C PRO A 85 -7.52 -12.12 -0.68
N PRO A 86 -7.06 -13.36 -0.45
CA PRO A 86 -5.67 -13.76 -0.66
C PRO A 86 -5.23 -13.43 -2.09
N ARG A 87 -4.01 -12.92 -2.22
CA ARG A 87 -3.48 -12.47 -3.51
C ARG A 87 -3.40 -13.67 -4.47
N ARG A 88 -3.44 -13.41 -5.79
CA ARG A 88 -3.42 -14.45 -6.85
C ARG A 88 -2.26 -15.45 -6.70
N ASN A 89 -1.13 -15.05 -6.11
CA ASN A 89 0.03 -15.90 -5.84
C ASN A 89 -0.07 -16.72 -4.53
N GLU A 90 -0.95 -16.35 -3.60
CA GLU A 90 -1.21 -17.11 -2.38
C GLU A 90 -2.19 -18.29 -2.63
N ARG A 91 -3.03 -18.20 -3.68
CA ARG A 91 -3.90 -19.31 -4.12
C ARG A 91 -3.13 -20.51 -4.66
N ALA A 92 -1.94 -20.29 -5.22
CA ALA A 92 -1.09 -21.37 -5.72
C ALA A 92 -0.36 -22.11 -4.58
N ALA A 93 -0.17 -21.47 -3.43
CA ALA A 93 0.51 -22.06 -2.28
C ALA A 93 -0.42 -22.92 -1.40
N SER A 94 -1.75 -22.77 -1.50
CA SER A 94 -2.71 -23.56 -0.71
C SER A 94 -3.10 -24.90 -1.35
N VAL A 95 -2.46 -25.30 -2.45
CA VAL A 95 -2.69 -26.59 -3.12
C VAL A 95 -1.36 -27.31 -3.31
N SER A 96 -0.70 -27.70 -2.21
CA SER A 96 0.42 -28.65 -2.24
C SER A 96 0.92 -28.99 -0.83
N SER A 97 0.54 -30.17 -0.32
CA SER A 97 1.32 -31.13 0.50
C SER A 97 0.34 -32.05 1.24
N SER A 98 -0.03 -33.15 0.58
CA SER A 98 0.47 -34.50 0.87
C SER A 98 -0.29 -35.17 2.02
N GLY A 99 -1.20 -36.08 1.63
CA GLY A 99 -1.83 -37.00 2.56
C GLY A 99 -0.79 -37.80 3.32
N THR A 100 -0.89 -37.76 4.64
CA THR A 100 -0.25 -38.73 5.53
C THR A 100 -1.38 -39.54 6.15
N VAL A 101 -1.61 -40.73 5.60
CA VAL A 101 -2.44 -41.76 6.22
C VAL A 101 -1.69 -42.24 7.46
N ARG A 102 -2.23 -41.99 8.65
CA ARG A 102 -1.80 -42.68 9.87
C ARG A 102 -2.24 -44.13 9.75
N SER A 103 -1.27 -45.05 9.70
CA SER A 103 -1.50 -46.47 9.99
C SER A 103 -1.04 -46.74 11.42
N ASP A 104 -2.00 -46.98 12.29
CA ASP A 104 -1.80 -47.56 13.61
C ASP A 104 -1.36 -49.03 13.44
N TRP A 105 -0.20 -49.38 14.02
CA TRP A 105 0.15 -50.68 14.59
C TRP A 105 1.18 -50.47 15.69
#